data_AF-A0A7Y0SD62-F1
#
_entry.id   AF-A0A7Y0SD62-F1
#
_cell.length_a   1.000
_cell.length_b   1.000
_cell.length_c   1.000
_cell.angle_alpha   90.00
_cell.angle_beta   90.00
_cell.angle_gamma   90.00
#
_symmetry.space_group_name_H-M   'P 1'
#
loop_
_entity.id
_entity.type
_entity.pdbx_description
1 polymer ?
#
loop_
_entity_poly.entity_id
_entity_poly.type
_entity_poly.pdbx_seq_one_letter_code
_entity_poly.pdbx_strand_id
1 'polypeptide(L)'
;AEHKHFRKAAEACFVSQPTLSGQIRKLEDELGTTLLERSSRRVLFTDSGLQLVEQAKRILSEVKTFRDMASGQSGAMTGPMHIGFIPTVGPYLLP
;
A
#
# COMPACT_ATOMS: atom_id res chain seq x y z
N ALA A 1 6.56 -0.78 2.08
CA ALA A 1 7.70 -0.12 1.40
C ALA A 1 7.90 1.34 1.82
N GLU A 2 6.81 2.09 2.03
CA GLU A 2 6.85 3.56 2.14
C GLU A 2 7.61 4.10 3.37
N HIS A 3 7.46 3.46 4.54
CA HIS A 3 8.04 3.98 5.77
C HIS A 3 9.48 3.54 6.06
N LYS A 4 9.99 2.47 5.41
CA LYS A 4 11.32 1.84 5.61
C LYS A 4 11.75 1.60 7.07
N HIS A 5 10.82 1.71 8.02
CA HIS A 5 11.01 1.55 9.46
C HIS A 5 9.79 0.82 10.04
N PHE A 6 10.03 -0.28 10.75
CA PHE A 6 8.97 -1.12 11.32
C PHE A 6 8.04 -0.37 12.28
N ARG A 7 8.59 0.52 13.12
CA ARG A 7 7.78 1.30 14.06
C ARG A 7 6.79 2.23 13.35
N LYS A 8 7.29 3.03 12.40
CA LYS A 8 6.45 3.93 11.59
C LYS A 8 5.43 3.18 10.76
N ALA A 9 5.80 2.02 10.21
CA ALA A 9 4.88 1.16 9.48
C ALA A 9 3.79 0.58 10.39
N ALA A 10 4.14 0.17 11.62
CA ALA A 10 3.17 -0.36 12.57
C ALA A 10 2.17 0.72 13.03
N GLU A 11 2.67 1.93 13.30
CA GLU A 11 1.83 3.10 13.60
C GLU A 11 0.85 3.41 12.44
N ALA A 12 1.34 3.41 11.20
CA ALA A 12 0.49 3.62 10.01
C ALA A 12 -0.54 2.50 9.78
N CYS A 13 -0.20 1.27 10.19
CA CYS A 13 -1.10 0.11 10.14
C CYS A 13 -1.97 -0.04 11.40
N PHE A 14 -1.92 0.91 12.36
CA PHE A 14 -2.66 0.87 13.62
C PHE A 14 -2.45 -0.40 14.45
N VAL A 15 -1.22 -0.96 14.43
CA VAL A 15 -0.85 -2.16 15.16
C VAL A 15 0.46 -1.96 15.93
N SER A 16 0.75 -2.86 16.87
CA SER A 16 2.06 -2.87 17.54
C SER A 16 3.16 -3.35 16.60
N GLN A 17 4.40 -2.88 16.82
CA GLN A 17 5.54 -3.35 16.02
C GLN A 17 5.79 -4.87 16.11
N PRO A 18 5.69 -5.52 17.29
CA PRO A 18 5.77 -6.97 17.39
C PRO A 18 4.68 -7.68 16.56
N THR A 19 3.46 -7.16 16.58
CA THR A 19 2.34 -7.70 15.78
C THR A 19 2.65 -7.64 14.29
N LEU A 20 3.05 -6.47 13.77
CA LEU A 20 3.37 -6.31 12.36
C LEU A 20 4.55 -7.20 11.94
N SER A 21 5.59 -7.26 12.75
CA SER A 21 6.76 -8.10 12.49
C SER A 21 6.41 -9.59 12.45
N GLY A 22 5.54 -10.05 13.35
CA GLY A 22 5.04 -11.42 13.39
C GLY A 22 4.17 -11.76 12.18
N GLN A 23 3.27 -10.85 11.78
CA GLN A 23 2.43 -11.02 10.60
C GLN A 23 3.24 -11.13 9.31
N ILE A 24 4.26 -10.28 9.14
CA ILE A 24 5.14 -10.38 7.97
C ILE A 24 5.92 -11.70 7.98
N ARG A 25 6.40 -12.15 9.14
CA ARG A 25 7.12 -13.43 9.23
C ARG A 25 6.23 -14.61 8.87
N LYS A 26 4.98 -14.62 9.37
CA LYS A 26 3.98 -15.63 8.99
C LYS A 26 3.72 -15.65 7.48
N LEU A 27 3.65 -14.47 6.86
CA LEU A 27 3.51 -14.34 5.41
C LEU A 27 4.74 -14.87 4.66
N GLU A 28 5.95 -14.55 5.14
CA GLU A 28 7.21 -15.07 4.59
C GLU A 28 7.23 -16.61 4.66
N ASP A 29 6.78 -17.20 5.77
CA ASP A 29 6.68 -18.64 5.97
C ASP A 29 5.63 -19.28 5.04
N GLU A 30 4.45 -18.67 4.89
CA GLU A 30 3.38 -19.14 3.99
C GLU A 30 3.80 -19.08 2.51
N LEU A 31 4.57 -18.06 2.12
CA LEU A 31 5.08 -17.90 0.75
C LEU A 31 6.39 -18.64 0.49
N GLY A 32 7.04 -19.19 1.53
CA GLY A 32 8.37 -19.79 1.44
C GLY A 32 9.45 -18.82 0.91
N THR A 33 9.25 -17.51 1.08
CA THR A 33 10.11 -16.46 0.50
C THR A 33 10.37 -15.35 1.52
N THR A 34 11.62 -14.95 1.67
CA THR A 34 11.99 -13.80 2.49
C THR A 34 11.67 -12.49 1.76
N LEU A 35 10.80 -11.68 2.35
CA LEU A 35 10.36 -10.39 1.80
C LEU A 35 11.22 -9.24 2.31
N LEU A 36 11.76 -9.38 3.53
CA LEU A 36 12.52 -8.33 4.20
C LEU A 36 13.85 -8.86 4.76
N GLU A 37 14.93 -8.15 4.45
CA GLU A 37 16.20 -8.28 5.15
C GLU A 37 16.19 -7.40 6.40
N ARG A 38 16.45 -8.04 7.55
CA ARG A 38 16.42 -7.38 8.86
C ARG A 38 17.84 -7.33 9.42
N SER A 39 18.45 -6.14 9.42
CA SER A 39 19.68 -5.86 10.16
C SER A 39 19.37 -5.07 11.42
N SER A 40 20.28 -5.05 12.39
CA SER A 40 20.13 -4.31 13.66
C SER A 40 19.84 -2.82 13.48
N ARG A 41 20.16 -2.25 12.31
CA ARG A 41 19.97 -0.82 12.01
C ARG A 41 18.94 -0.53 10.93
N ARG A 42 18.60 -1.49 10.06
CA ARG A 42 17.77 -1.23 8.87
C ARG A 42 16.93 -2.44 8.48
N VAL A 43 15.78 -2.13 7.89
CA VAL A 43 14.84 -3.09 7.31
C VAL A 43 14.74 -2.74 5.84
N LEU A 44 15.14 -3.66 4.98
CA LEU A 44 15.14 -3.49 3.54
C LEU A 44 14.27 -4.57 2.90
N PHE A 45 13.61 -4.25 1.81
CA PHE A 45 12.94 -5.27 1.00
C PHE A 45 13.98 -6.02 0.18
N THR A 46 13.79 -7.33 0.04
CA THR A 46 14.49 -8.11 -0.98
C THR A 46 13.95 -7.76 -2.38
N ASP A 47 14.67 -8.10 -3.43
CA ASP A 47 14.18 -7.90 -4.81
C ASP A 47 12.86 -8.63 -5.06
N SER A 48 12.76 -9.89 -4.62
CA SER A 48 11.51 -10.67 -4.66
C SER A 48 10.42 -10.01 -3.82
N GLY A 49 10.77 -9.45 -2.65
CA GLY A 49 9.85 -8.70 -1.80
C GLY A 49 9.29 -7.46 -2.49
N LEU A 50 10.09 -6.72 -3.26
CA LEU A 50 9.62 -5.57 -4.04
C LEU A 50 8.67 -5.98 -5.16
N GLN A 51 8.97 -7.07 -5.89
CA GLN A 51 8.08 -7.60 -6.92
C GLN A 51 6.72 -8.02 -6.34
N LEU A 52 6.74 -8.70 -5.19
CA LEU A 52 5.51 -9.11 -4.50
C LEU A 52 4.72 -7.93 -3.92
N VAL A 53 5.37 -6.85 -3.50
CA VAL A 53 4.68 -5.62 -3.07
C VAL A 53 3.88 -5.04 -4.22
N GLU A 54 4.44 -4.96 -5.42
CA GLU A 54 3.71 -4.43 -6.58
C GLU A 54 2.53 -5.31 -6.97
N GLN A 55 2.69 -6.63 -6.91
CA GLN A 55 1.58 -7.55 -7.13
C GLN A 55 0.51 -7.44 -6.03
N ALA A 56 0.90 -7.31 -4.76
CA ALA A 56 -0.02 -7.16 -3.65
C ALA A 56 -0.86 -5.88 -3.74
N LYS A 57 -0.27 -4.76 -4.17
CA LYS A 57 -1.00 -3.50 -4.42
C LYS A 57 -2.10 -3.70 -5.47
N ARG A 58 -1.80 -4.39 -6.57
CA ARG A 58 -2.77 -4.69 -7.62
C ARG A 58 -3.91 -5.54 -7.08
N ILE A 59 -3.58 -6.64 -6.38
CA ILE A 59 -4.58 -7.53 -5.78
C ILE A 59 -5.50 -6.76 -4.82
N LEU A 60 -4.94 -5.92 -3.94
CA LEU A 60 -5.74 -5.13 -3.00
C LEU A 60 -6.65 -4.11 -3.72
N SER A 61 -6.18 -3.52 -4.82
CA SER A 61 -7.00 -2.63 -5.66
C SER A 61 -8.16 -3.39 -6.33
N GLU A 62 -7.90 -4.59 -6.84
CA GLU A 62 -8.94 -5.44 -7.43
C GLU A 62 -9.96 -5.91 -6.39
N VAL A 63 -9.51 -6.29 -5.19
CA VAL A 63 -10.39 -6.65 -4.07
C VAL A 63 -11.27 -5.46 -3.66
N LYS A 64 -10.71 -4.25 -3.64
CA LYS A 64 -11.49 -3.03 -3.39
C LYS A 64 -12.54 -2.82 -4.48
N THR A 65 -12.14 -2.90 -5.74
CA THR A 65 -13.04 -2.76 -6.90
C THR A 65 -14.18 -3.78 -6.84
N PHE A 66 -13.86 -5.04 -6.53
CA PHE A 66 -14.85 -6.10 -6.35
C PHE A 66 -15.84 -5.80 -5.22
N ARG A 67 -15.36 -5.28 -4.09
CA ARG A 67 -16.23 -4.85 -2.97
C ARG A 67 -17.12 -3.68 -3.36
N ASP A 68 -16.58 -2.70 -4.08
CA ASP A 68 -17.32 -1.52 -4.53
C ASP A 68 -18.45 -1.94 -5.50
N MET A 69 -18.16 -2.86 -6.43
CA MET A 69 -19.16 -3.49 -7.31
C MET A 69 -20.27 -4.19 -6.52
N ALA A 70 -19.90 -5.05 -5.56
CA ALA A 70 -20.86 -5.78 -4.74
C ALA A 70 -21.74 -4.86 -3.87
N SER A 71 -21.19 -3.73 -3.42
CA SER A 71 -21.93 -2.74 -2.61
C SER A 71 -22.82 -1.80 -3.42
N GLY A 72 -22.86 -1.92 -4.76
CA GLY A 72 -23.63 -1.03 -5.63
C GLY A 72 -23.01 0.36 -5.79
N GLN A 73 -21.76 0.57 -5.36
CA GLN A 73 -21.01 1.82 -5.55
C GLN A 73 -20.37 1.94 -6.93
N SER A 74 -20.48 0.90 -7.78
CA SER A 74 -20.14 0.97 -9.20
C SER A 74 -21.04 1.95 -9.95
N GLY A 75 -20.70 3.23 -9.88
CA GLY A 75 -21.36 4.29 -10.63
C GLY A 75 -20.93 5.69 -10.22
N ALA A 76 -20.54 5.90 -8.96
CA ALA A 76 -20.07 7.20 -8.50
C ALA A 76 -18.57 7.12 -8.16
N MET A 77 -17.74 7.83 -8.92
CA MET A 77 -16.37 8.15 -8.48
C MET A 77 -16.46 8.92 -7.16
N THR A 78 -16.28 8.24 -6.03
CA THR A 78 -16.31 8.85 -4.70
C THR A 78 -14.91 8.90 -4.13
N GLY A 79 -14.55 10.05 -3.57
CA GLY A 79 -13.25 10.30 -2.96
C GLY A 79 -12.63 11.63 -3.39
N PRO A 80 -11.68 12.16 -2.62
CA PRO A 80 -11.01 13.41 -2.95
C PRO A 80 -10.17 13.27 -4.23
N MET A 81 -10.55 13.99 -5.29
CA MET A 81 -9.79 14.08 -6.54
C MET A 81 -8.84 15.27 -6.47
N HIS A 82 -7.53 15.01 -6.60
CA HIS A 82 -6.52 16.06 -6.66
C HIS A 82 -6.16 16.32 -8.12
N ILE A 83 -6.41 17.53 -8.61
CA ILE A 83 -6.09 17.96 -9.98
C ILE A 83 -5.05 19.08 -9.88
N GLY A 84 -3.89 18.88 -10.50
CA GLY A 84 -2.85 19.90 -10.65
C GLY A 84 -2.87 20.51 -12.05
N PHE A 85 -2.82 21.83 -12.15
CA PHE A 85 -2.75 22.56 -13.41
C PHE A 85 -1.73 23.69 -13.32
N ILE A 86 -1.14 24.04 -14.47
CA ILE A 86 -0.29 25.21 -14.59
C ILE A 86 -1.15 26.49 -14.49
N PRO A 87 -0.67 27.59 -13.86
CA PRO A 87 -1.48 28.78 -13.59
C PRO A 87 -2.12 29.41 -14.84
N THR A 88 -1.51 29.20 -16.01
CA THR A 88 -1.94 29.78 -17.28
C THR A 88 -3.20 29.16 -17.87
N VAL A 89 -3.53 27.90 -17.54
CA VAL A 89 -4.71 27.21 -18.09
C VAL A 89 -5.84 27.06 -17.07
N GLY A 90 -5.56 27.29 -15.78
CA GLY A 90 -6.54 27.21 -14.68
C GLY A 90 -7.83 28.02 -14.95
N PRO A 91 -7.75 29.29 -15.38
CA PRO A 91 -8.93 30.11 -15.64
C PRO A 91 -9.82 29.64 -16.80
N TYR A 92 -9.30 28.78 -17.69
CA TYR A 92 -10.02 28.34 -18.89
C TYR A 92 -10.62 26.93 -18.76
N LEU A 93 -10.14 26.13 -17.80
CA LEU A 93 -10.49 24.71 -17.64
C LEU A 93 -11.30 24.42 -16.38
N LEU A 94 -11.39 25.37 -15.45
CA LEU A 94 -12.24 25.27 -14.27
C LEU A 94 -13.45 26.21 -14.43
N PRO A 95 -14.66 25.77 -14.05
CA PRO A 95 -15.84 26.64 -13.98
C PRO A 95 -15.69 27.72 -12.90
#